data_AF-H1W3Y3-F1
#
_entry.id   AF-H1W3Y3-F1
#
_cell.length_a   1.000
_cell.length_b   1.000
_cell.length_c   1.000
_cell.angle_alpha   90.00
_cell.angle_beta   90.00
_cell.angle_gamma   90.00
#
_symmetry.space_group_name_H-M   'P 1'
#
loop_
_entity.id
_entity.type
_entity.pdbx_description
1 polymer ?
#
loop_
_entity_poly.entity_id
_entity_poly.type
_entity_poly.pdbx_seq_one_letter_code
_entity_poly.pdbx_strand_id
1 'polypeptide(L)' 'MERGYSKVLIHESLISEKEPLCKVTATDMIMMAGLASAERTEGQWCDLVARAGLRVVKIWRPVQAVESVIEAELA' A
#
# COMPACT_ATOMS: atom_id res chain seq x y z
N MET A 1 16.37 2.25 11.21
CA MET A 1 15.18 2.67 11.97
C MET A 1 15.42 2.36 13.44
N GLU A 2 14.98 3.21 14.35
CA GLU A 2 15.05 2.99 15.79
C GLU A 2 13.74 2.36 16.29
N ARG A 3 13.85 1.24 17.01
CA ARG A 3 12.70 0.48 17.52
C ARG A 3 11.93 1.32 18.53
N GLY A 4 10.61 1.40 18.36
CA GLY A 4 9.73 2.18 19.25
C GLY A 4 9.67 3.68 18.97
N TYR A 5 10.48 4.20 18.04
CA TYR A 5 10.49 5.62 17.69
C TYR A 5 10.24 5.86 16.19
N SER A 6 10.96 5.16 15.31
CA SER A 6 10.86 5.36 13.87
C SER A 6 9.63 4.69 13.26
N LYS A 7 8.96 5.39 12.35
CA LYS A 7 7.84 4.89 11.54
C LYS A 7 8.14 5.08 10.05
N VAL A 8 7.60 4.20 9.22
CA VAL A 8 7.51 4.37 7.76
C VAL A 8 6.05 4.61 7.42
N LEU A 9 5.79 5.68 6.68
CA LEU A 9 4.46 5.99 6.14
C LEU A 9 4.50 5.77 4.63
N ILE A 10 3.72 4.80 4.15
CA ILE A 10 3.57 4.51 2.73
C ILE A 10 2.22 5.08 2.30
N HIS A 11 2.23 6.06 1.40
CA HIS A 11 1.03 6.66 0.83
C HIS A 11 0.78 6.04 -0.54
N GLU A 12 -0.26 5.20 -0.64
CA GLU A 12 -0.57 4.48 -1.88
C GLU A 12 -2.05 4.08 -1.98
N SER A 13 -2.53 3.91 -3.22
CA SER A 13 -3.77 3.27 -3.59
C SER A 13 -3.75 1.78 -3.24
N LEU A 14 -4.80 1.32 -2.56
CA LEU A 14 -4.98 -0.10 -2.28
C LEU A 14 -6.03 -0.67 -3.23
N ILE A 15 -5.61 -1.61 -4.07
CA ILE A 15 -6.56 -2.31 -4.95
C ILE A 15 -7.50 -3.15 -4.09
N SER A 16 -8.81 -2.93 -4.28
CA SER A 16 -9.82 -3.84 -3.75
C SER A 16 -9.80 -5.16 -4.51
N GLU A 17 -9.75 -6.28 -3.78
CA GLU A 17 -9.85 -7.63 -4.33
C GLU A 17 -11.16 -7.87 -5.11
N LYS A 18 -12.20 -7.09 -4.80
CA LYS A 18 -13.52 -7.16 -5.44
C LYS A 18 -13.94 -5.78 -5.92
N GLU A 19 -14.38 -5.70 -7.16
CA GLU A 19 -14.93 -4.48 -7.78
C GLU A 19 -14.04 -3.23 -7.55
N PRO A 20 -12.77 -3.26 -8.00
CA PRO A 20 -11.88 -2.12 -7.85
C PRO A 20 -12.41 -0.90 -8.61
N LEU A 21 -12.17 0.28 -8.06
CA LEU A 21 -12.52 1.54 -8.70
C LEU A 21 -11.78 1.66 -10.04
N CYS A 22 -12.50 2.10 -11.09
CA CYS A 22 -11.96 2.21 -12.45
C CYS A 22 -10.67 3.06 -12.52
N LYS A 23 -10.58 4.10 -11.67
CA LYS A 23 -9.41 4.96 -11.58
C LYS A 23 -8.17 4.18 -11.11
N VAL A 24 -8.31 3.30 -10.12
CA VAL A 24 -7.18 2.50 -9.60
C VAL A 24 -6.72 1.49 -10.65
N THR A 25 -7.65 0.82 -11.34
CA THR A 25 -7.30 -0.11 -12.43
C THR A 25 -6.68 0.60 -13.63
N ALA A 26 -7.08 1.84 -13.91
CA ALA A 26 -6.44 2.64 -14.96
C ALA A 26 -5.00 3.00 -14.60
N THR A 27 -4.73 3.38 -13.35
CA THR A 27 -3.38 3.62 -12.85
C THR A 27 -2.52 2.36 -12.93
N ASP A 28 -3.05 1.19 -12.55
CA ASP A 28 -2.33 -0.08 -12.63
C ASP A 28 -1.89 -0.41 -14.07
N MET A 29 -2.74 -0.15 -15.07
CA MET A 29 -2.36 -0.27 -16.48
C MET A 29 -1.22 0.69 -16.87
N ILE A 30 -1.20 1.91 -16.35
CA ILE A 30 -0.12 2.88 -16.59
C ILE A 30 1.18 2.39 -15.93
N MET A 31 1.13 1.88 -14.70
CA MET A 31 2.29 1.31 -14.01
C MET A 31 2.86 0.12 -14.78
N MET A 32 2.02 -0.79 -15.26
CA MET A 32 2.43 -1.94 -16.04
C MET A 32 3.08 -1.53 -17.36
N ALA A 33 2.42 -0.69 -18.15
CA ALA A 33 2.89 -0.32 -19.48
C ALA A 33 4.10 0.61 -19.46
N GLY A 34 4.18 1.53 -18.49
CA GLY A 34 5.20 2.57 -18.43
C GLY A 34 6.40 2.22 -17.55
N LEU A 35 6.22 1.39 -16.53
CA LEU A 35 7.23 1.19 -15.47
C LEU A 35 7.53 -0.28 -15.18
N ALA A 36 6.89 -1.23 -15.88
CA ALA A 36 6.95 -2.66 -15.56
C ALA A 36 6.66 -2.94 -14.07
N SER A 37 5.72 -2.17 -13.51
CA SER A 37 5.30 -2.23 -12.12
C SER A 37 3.82 -2.62 -12.03
N ALA A 38 3.36 -2.90 -10.81
CA ALA A 38 1.97 -3.19 -10.52
C ALA A 38 1.57 -2.52 -9.20
N GLU A 39 0.34 -2.06 -9.15
CA GLU A 39 -0.32 -1.68 -7.92
C GLU A 39 -0.61 -2.93 -7.07
N ARG A 40 -0.82 -2.73 -5.77
CA ARG A 40 -0.95 -3.85 -4.81
C ARG A 40 -2.24 -3.81 -4.03
N THR A 41 -2.74 -5.00 -3.71
CA THR A 41 -3.82 -5.17 -2.74
C THR A 41 -3.29 -5.01 -1.32
N GLU A 42 -4.18 -4.82 -0.35
CA GLU A 42 -3.80 -4.74 1.07
C GLU A 42 -2.99 -5.95 1.53
N GLY A 43 -3.39 -7.16 1.13
CA GLY A 43 -2.68 -8.40 1.48
C GLY A 43 -1.25 -8.40 0.94
N GLN A 44 -1.08 -8.02 -0.32
CA GLN A 44 0.24 -7.92 -0.96
C GLN A 44 1.14 -6.87 -0.30
N TRP A 45 0.58 -5.75 0.16
CA TRP A 45 1.30 -4.74 0.93
C TRP A 45 1.73 -5.27 2.30
N CYS A 46 0.82 -5.93 3.03
CA CYS A 46 1.14 -6.55 4.32
C CYS A 46 2.28 -7.57 4.17
N ASP A 47 2.23 -8.42 3.14
CA ASP A 47 3.27 -9.40 2.85
C ASP A 47 4.61 -8.74 2.51
N LEU A 48 4.61 -7.68 1.69
CA LEU A 48 5.82 -6.96 1.30
C LEU A 48 6.48 -6.30 2.52
N VAL A 49 5.69 -5.62 3.35
CA VAL A 49 6.15 -4.97 4.58
C VAL A 49 6.74 -6.01 5.54
N ALA A 50 6.07 -7.15 5.72
CA ALA A 50 6.57 -8.25 6.55
C ALA A 50 7.91 -8.81 6.03
N ARG A 51 8.05 -9.03 4.72
CA ARG A 51 9.30 -9.50 4.10
C ARG A 51 10.45 -8.49 4.27
N ALA A 52 10.14 -7.20 4.41
CA ALA A 52 11.12 -6.16 4.68
C ALA A 52 11.54 -6.06 6.16
N GLY A 53 11.06 -6.96 7.05
CA GLY A 53 11.36 -6.92 8.48
C GLY A 53 10.57 -5.85 9.25
N LEU A 54 9.47 -5.37 8.66
CA LEU A 54 8.58 -4.38 9.26
C LEU A 54 7.24 -5.03 9.63
N ARG A 55 6.48 -4.36 10.48
CA ARG A 55 5.11 -4.73 10.85
C ARG A 55 4.19 -3.57 10.54
N VAL A 56 3.06 -3.86 9.89
CA VAL A 56 1.98 -2.88 9.71
C VAL A 56 1.35 -2.58 11.08
N VAL A 57 1.34 -1.30 11.46
CA VAL A 57 0.74 -0.79 12.69
C VAL A 57 -0.72 -0.46 12.45
N LYS A 58 -0.99 0.28 11.37
CA LYS A 58 -2.33 0.75 11.02
C LYS A 58 -2.40 1.10 9.54
N ILE A 59 -3.57 0.90 8.95
CA ILE A 59 -3.88 1.41 7.61
C ILE A 59 -5.03 2.41 7.72
N TRP A 60 -4.79 3.61 7.24
CA TRP A 60 -5.74 4.72 7.25
C TRP A 60 -6.42 4.81 5.88
N ARG A 61 -7.75 4.62 5.85
CA ARG A 61 -8.57 4.60 4.63
C ARG A 61 -9.71 5.63 4.71
N PRO A 62 -9.50 6.86 4.23
CA PRO A 62 -10.57 7.85 4.17
C PRO A 62 -11.59 7.43 3.10
N VAL A 63 -12.88 7.41 3.45
CA VAL A 63 -13.97 7.02 2.51
C VAL A 63 -14.00 7.85 1.23
N GLN A 64 -13.50 9.09 1.29
CA GLN A 64 -13.51 10.05 0.19
C GLN A 64 -12.19 10.05 -0.62
N ALA A 65 -11.17 9.33 -0.16
CA ALA A 65 -9.86 9.28 -0.80
C ALA A 65 -9.67 7.96 -1.55
N VAL A 66 -8.98 8.03 -2.69
CA VAL A 66 -8.58 6.83 -3.45
C VAL A 66 -7.34 6.19 -2.82
N GLU A 67 -6.45 7.03 -2.29
CA GLU A 67 -5.20 6.62 -1.66
C GLU A 67 -5.38 6.41 -0.16
N SER A 68 -4.54 5.55 0.39
CA SER A 68 -4.48 5.18 1.79
C SER A 68 -3.08 5.42 2.35
N VAL A 69 -2.97 5.48 3.68
CA VAL A 69 -1.67 5.52 4.36
C VAL A 69 -1.46 4.24 5.15
N ILE A 70 -0.41 3.49 4.81
CA ILE A 70 0.07 2.35 5.60
C ILE A 70 1.15 2.87 6.55
N GLU A 71 0.89 2.77 7.85
CA GLU A 71 1.89 3.01 8.89
C GLU A 71 2.57 1.68 9.25
N ALA A 72 3.89 1.64 9.14
CA ALA A 72 4.71 0.49 9.50
C ALA A 72 5.85 0.87 10.44
N GLU A 73 6.33 -0.08 11.22
CA GLU A 73 7.48 0.06 12.10
C GLU A 73 8.35 -1.19 12.07
N LEU A 74 9.53 -1.16 12.68
CA LEU A 74 10.36 -2.36 12.84
C LEU A 74 9.60 -3.43 13.61
N ALA A 75 9.51 -4.64 13.04
CA ALA A 75 8.93 -5.82 13.69
C ALA A 75 9.74 -6.20 14.93
#